data_AF-A0A956WWK8-F1
#
_entry.id   AF-A0A956WWK8-F1
#
_cell.length_a   1.000
_cell.length_b   1.000
_cell.length_c   1.000
_cell.angle_alpha   90.00
_cell.angle_beta   90.00
_cell.angle_gamma   90.00
#
_symmetry.space_group_name_H-M   'P 1'
#
loop_
_entity.id
_entity.type
_entity.pdbx_description
1 polymer ?
#
loop_
_entity_poly.entity_id
_entity_poly.type
_entity_poly.pdbx_seq_one_letter_code
_entity_poly.pdbx_strand_id
1 'polypeptide(L)'
;MNAVKRHPLVVFFVLAFALPWLVWGTSIAQANGLISFHIPQPLAFWIGLTLAAYVSAALTGGLPAVKDLLSRIVRWRVAPIWYVVALTLTA
;
A
#
# COMPACT_ATOMS: atom_id res chain seq x y z
N MET A 1 -5.89 15.06 16.68
CA MET A 1 -4.87 14.42 15.80
C MET A 1 -3.94 13.42 16.53
N ASN A 2 -4.15 13.11 17.83
CA ASN A 2 -3.25 12.21 18.58
C ASN A 2 -3.50 10.71 18.33
N ALA A 3 -4.72 10.31 17.97
CA ALA A 3 -5.06 8.90 17.72
C ALA A 3 -4.36 8.33 16.47
N VAL A 4 -4.29 9.11 15.39
CA VAL A 4 -3.65 8.71 14.12
C VAL A 4 -2.17 8.38 14.34
N LYS A 5 -1.44 9.22 15.09
CA LYS A 5 -0.03 9.00 15.39
C LYS A 5 0.24 7.78 16.29
N ARG A 6 -0.72 7.42 17.16
CA ARG A 6 -0.62 6.28 18.07
C ARG A 6 -0.89 4.93 17.40
N HIS A 7 -1.59 4.90 16.27
CA HIS A 7 -2.03 3.65 15.63
C HIS A 7 -1.65 3.58 14.14
N PRO A 8 -0.35 3.61 13.80
CA PRO A 8 0.11 3.61 12.40
C PRO A 8 -0.36 2.40 11.60
N LEU A 9 -0.41 1.21 12.22
CA LEU A 9 -0.91 0.01 11.57
C LEU A 9 -2.41 0.08 11.26
N VAL A 10 -3.22 0.59 12.19
CA VAL A 10 -4.67 0.74 11.95
C VAL A 10 -4.92 1.71 10.80
N VAL A 11 -4.21 2.84 10.80
CA VAL A 11 -4.27 3.82 9.70
C VAL A 11 -3.89 3.18 8.37
N PHE A 12 -2.80 2.42 8.35
CA PHE A 12 -2.39 1.67 7.16
C PHE A 12 -3.47 0.70 6.69
N PHE A 13 -4.00 -0.18 7.56
CA PHE A 13 -5.00 -1.17 7.17
C PHE A 13 -6.29 -0.53 6.66
N VAL A 14 -6.76 0.54 7.31
CA VAL A 14 -7.92 1.29 6.87
C VAL A 14 -7.69 1.87 5.47
N LEU A 15 -6.53 2.51 5.22
CA LEU A 15 -6.20 3.06 3.90
C LEU A 15 -6.01 1.96 2.85
N ALA A 16 -5.33 0.88 3.20
CA ALA A 16 -5.05 -0.25 2.32
C ALA A 16 -6.33 -1.00 1.93
N PHE A 17 -7.36 -0.96 2.77
CA PHE A 17 -8.69 -1.47 2.44
C PHE A 17 -9.48 -0.42 1.63
N ALA A 18 -9.56 0.82 2.10
CA ALA A 18 -10.42 1.83 1.49
C ALA A 18 -10.00 2.21 0.07
N LEU A 19 -8.70 2.37 -0.21
CA LEU A 19 -8.21 2.84 -1.52
C LEU A 19 -8.57 1.87 -2.67
N PRO A 20 -8.31 0.56 -2.59
CA PRO A 20 -8.79 -0.41 -3.58
C PRO A 20 -10.31 -0.43 -3.72
N TRP A 21 -11.04 -0.35 -2.61
CA TRP A 21 -12.51 -0.33 -2.62
C TRP A 21 -13.09 0.90 -3.30
N LEU A 22 -12.43 2.07 -3.24
CA LEU A 22 -12.84 3.24 -4.02
C LEU A 22 -12.72 2.98 -5.52
N VAL A 23 -11.64 2.31 -5.96
CA VAL A 23 -11.45 1.96 -7.37
C VAL A 23 -12.50 0.94 -7.83
N TRP A 24 -12.63 -0.18 -7.12
CA TRP A 24 -13.62 -1.21 -7.47
C TRP A 24 -15.06 -0.71 -7.33
N GLY A 25 -15.32 0.15 -6.35
CA GLY A 25 -16.60 0.82 -6.14
C GLY A 25 -17.05 1.60 -7.37
N THR A 26 -16.13 2.24 -8.11
CA THR A 26 -16.48 2.90 -9.38
C THR A 26 -16.96 1.91 -10.44
N SER A 27 -16.32 0.74 -10.53
CA SER A 27 -16.75 -0.32 -11.46
C SER A 27 -18.14 -0.85 -11.09
N ILE A 28 -18.42 -1.02 -9.80
CA ILE A 28 -19.74 -1.45 -9.30
C ILE A 28 -20.79 -0.37 -9.58
N ALA A 29 -20.48 0.89 -9.32
CA ALA A 29 -21.39 2.01 -9.57
C ALA A 29 -21.71 2.14 -11.07
N GLN A 30 -20.73 1.94 -11.94
CA GLN A 30 -20.92 1.95 -13.39
C GLN A 30 -21.78 0.77 -13.87
N ALA A 31 -21.60 -0.41 -13.29
CA ALA A 31 -22.43 -1.58 -13.59
C ALA A 31 -23.91 -1.39 -13.17
N ASN A 32 -24.16 -0.58 -12.13
CA ASN A 32 -25.50 -0.23 -11.66
C ASN A 32 -26.08 1.04 -12.31
N GLY A 33 -25.40 1.61 -13.32
CA GLY A 33 -25.86 2.80 -14.03
C GLY A 33 -25.81 4.11 -13.23
N LEU A 34 -25.12 4.14 -12.09
CA LEU A 34 -24.97 5.33 -11.25
C LEU A 34 -23.97 6.33 -11.83
N ILE A 35 -22.97 5.84 -12.55
CA ILE A 35 -21.93 6.65 -13.21
C ILE A 35 -21.60 6.08 -14.59
N SER A 36 -21.17 6.94 -15.52
CA SER A 36 -20.82 6.52 -16.89
C SER A 36 -19.35 6.16 -17.08
N PHE A 37 -18.54 6.24 -16.02
CA PHE A 37 -17.10 5.96 -16.07
C PHE A 37 -16.67 5.10 -14.89
N HIS A 38 -15.50 4.49 -14.99
CA HIS A 38 -14.88 3.75 -13.90
C HIS A 38 -13.37 3.98 -13.91
N ILE A 39 -12.74 3.81 -12.74
CA ILE A 39 -11.29 3.88 -12.60
C ILE A 39 -10.69 2.54 -13.04
N PRO A 40 -9.59 2.53 -13.81
CA PRO A 40 -8.94 1.29 -14.23
C PRO A 40 -8.59 0.40 -13.03
N GLN A 41 -9.13 -0.82 -13.02
CA GLN A 41 -8.95 -1.77 -11.93
C GLN A 41 -7.50 -2.09 -11.56
N PRO A 42 -6.53 -2.14 -12.50
CA PRO A 42 -5.13 -2.36 -12.14
C PRO A 42 -4.61 -1.35 -11.10
N LEU A 43 -5.11 -0.11 -11.09
CA LEU A 43 -4.65 0.92 -10.14
C LEU A 43 -4.93 0.53 -8.68
N ALA A 44 -5.99 -0.25 -8.42
CA ALA A 44 -6.28 -0.78 -7.09
C ALA A 44 -5.14 -1.67 -6.57
N PHE A 45 -4.57 -2.51 -7.44
CA PHE A 45 -3.53 -3.47 -7.09
C PHE A 45 -2.13 -2.87 -7.10
N TRP A 46 -1.78 -2.13 -8.16
CA TRP A 46 -0.42 -1.63 -8.36
C TRP A 46 -0.08 -0.44 -7.45
N ILE A 47 -1.08 0.38 -7.11
CA ILE A 47 -0.86 1.66 -6.43
C ILE A 47 -1.54 1.71 -5.07
N GLY A 48 -2.70 1.06 -4.90
CA GLY A 48 -3.52 1.17 -3.68
C GLY A 48 -2.74 0.89 -2.39
N LEU A 49 -2.04 -0.25 -2.32
CA LEU A 49 -1.27 -0.63 -1.13
C LEU A 49 -0.04 0.26 -0.92
N THR A 50 0.69 0.56 -1.98
CA THR A 50 1.91 1.37 -1.94
C THR A 50 1.58 2.79 -1.48
N LEU A 51 0.49 3.36 -2.00
CA LEU A 51 -0.03 4.65 -1.60
C LEU A 51 -0.50 4.64 -0.14
N ALA A 52 -1.23 3.59 0.29
CA ALA A 52 -1.64 3.44 1.69
C ALA A 52 -0.43 3.43 2.64
N ALA A 53 0.66 2.74 2.28
CA ALA A 53 1.88 2.71 3.08
C ALA A 53 2.50 4.10 3.22
N TYR A 54 2.73 4.83 2.12
CA TYR A 54 3.33 6.16 2.18
C TYR A 54 2.43 7.19 2.88
N VAL A 55 1.13 7.17 2.61
CA VAL A 55 0.17 8.08 3.25
C VAL A 55 0.09 7.79 4.75
N SER A 56 0.04 6.52 5.17
CA SER A 56 0.03 6.16 6.60
C SER A 56 1.31 6.61 7.31
N ALA A 57 2.48 6.48 6.67
CA ALA A 57 3.75 6.98 7.20
C ALA A 57 3.76 8.51 7.31
N ALA A 58 3.28 9.22 6.29
CA ALA A 58 3.18 10.68 6.30
C ALA A 58 2.22 11.18 7.40
N LEU A 59 1.08 10.52 7.59
CA LEU A 59 0.07 10.90 8.59
C LEU A 59 0.52 10.62 10.04
N THR A 60 1.30 9.56 10.25
CA THR A 60 1.69 9.13 11.61
C THR A 60 3.02 9.73 12.07
N GLY A 61 4.00 9.82 11.16
CA GLY A 61 5.37 10.26 11.48
C GLY A 61 5.93 11.32 10.54
N GLY A 62 5.13 11.82 9.58
CA GLY A 62 5.55 12.89 8.67
C GLY A 62 6.61 12.45 7.65
N LEU A 63 7.29 13.44 7.07
CA LEU A 63 8.33 13.23 6.05
C LEU A 63 9.50 12.33 6.53
N PRO A 64 9.98 12.41 7.80
CA PRO A 64 11.02 11.50 8.28
C PRO A 64 10.62 10.02 8.20
N ALA A 65 9.37 9.69 8.54
CA ALA A 65 8.87 8.32 8.47
C ALA A 65 8.78 7.80 7.02
N VAL A 66 8.36 8.65 6.08
CA VAL A 66 8.35 8.32 4.65
C VAL A 66 9.77 8.07 4.13
N LYS A 67 10.73 8.94 4.49
CA LYS A 67 12.15 8.78 4.13
C LYS A 67 12.75 7.50 4.72
N ASP A 68 12.42 7.16 5.97
CA ASP A 68 12.88 5.90 6.57
C ASP A 68 12.37 4.70 5.75
N LEU A 69 11.09 4.70 5.39
CA LEU A 69 10.48 3.62 4.59
C LEU A 69 11.15 3.46 3.22
N LEU A 70 11.37 4.57 2.50
CA LEU A 70 12.11 4.56 1.23
C LEU A 70 13.56 4.10 1.40
N SER A 71 14.23 4.50 2.49
CA SER A 71 15.61 4.09 2.74
C SER A 71 15.74 2.57 2.89
N ARG A 72 14.71 1.89 3.42
CA ARG A 72 14.70 0.43 3.58
C ARG A 72 14.67 -0.32 2.25
N ILE A 73 14.07 0.27 1.20
CA ILE A 73 14.05 -0.31 -0.15
C ILE A 73 15.47 -0.40 -0.72
N VAL A 74 16.33 0.57 -0.41
CA VAL A 74 17.70 0.65 -0.91
C VAL A 74 18.69 -0.14 -0.04
N ARG A 75 18.28 -0.56 1.17
CA ARG A 75 19.14 -1.34 2.09
C ARG A 75 19.22 -2.79 1.63
N TRP A 76 20.24 -3.08 0.83
CA TRP A 76 20.54 -4.44 0.39
C TRP A 76 21.56 -5.11 1.33
N ARG A 77 21.07 -5.80 2.37
CA ARG A 77 21.91 -6.60 3.30
C ARG A 77 21.33 -7.99 3.51
N VAL A 78 21.29 -8.77 2.43
CA VAL A 78 20.78 -10.14 2.45
C VAL A 78 21.97 -11.10 2.40
N ALA A 79 22.04 -12.05 3.35
CA ALA A 79 23.09 -13.05 3.36
C ALA A 79 22.95 -14.00 2.13
N PRO A 80 24.06 -14.44 1.51
CA PRO A 80 24.03 -15.34 0.34
C PRO A 80 23.14 -16.58 0.50
N ILE A 81 23.05 -17.12 1.72
CA ILE A 81 22.20 -18.27 2.05
C ILE A 81 20.73 -18.05 1.67
N TRP A 82 20.20 -16.83 1.81
CA TRP A 82 18.81 -16.55 1.47
C TRP A 82 18.56 -16.56 -0.04
N TYR A 83 19.57 -16.28 -0.87
CA TYR A 83 19.45 -16.45 -2.32
C TYR A 83 19.42 -17.93 -2.69
N VAL A 84 20.27 -18.75 -2.05
CA VAL A 84 20.25 -20.20 -2.25
C VAL A 84 18.90 -20.77 -1.85
N VAL A 85 18.39 -20.41 -0.66
CA VAL A 85 17.05 -20.84 -0.22
C VAL A 85 15.97 -20.37 -1.19
N ALA A 86 15.99 -19.10 -1.62
CA ALA A 86 14.98 -18.59 -2.55
C ALA A 86 14.98 -19.32 -3.90
N LEU A 87 16.14 -19.71 -4.43
CA LEU A 87 16.26 -20.44 -5.69
C LEU A 87 15.94 -21.93 -5.56
N THR A 88 16.26 -22.54 -4.43
CA THR A 88 16.13 -23.99 -4.22
C THR A 88 14.78 -24.39 -3.63
N LEU A 89 14.12 -23.52 -2.87
CA LEU A 89 12.80 -23.79 -2.32
C LEU A 89 11.69 -23.71 -3.39
N THR A 90 11.92 -22.93 -4.45
CA THR A 90 10.96 -22.76 -5.56
C THR A 90 11.21 -23.72 -6.73
N ALA A 91 12.30 -24.49 -6.70
CA ALA A 91 12.67 -25.47 -7.73
C ALA A 91 12.11 -26.85 -7.39
#